data_AF-A0A2K3Q8T7-F1
#
_entry.id   AF-A0A2K3Q8T7-F1
#
_cell.length_a   1.000
_cell.length_b   1.000
_cell.length_c   1.000
_cell.angle_alpha   90.00
_cell.angle_beta   90.00
_cell.angle_gamma   90.00
#
_symmetry.space_group_name_H-M   'P 1'
#
loop_
_entity.id
_entity.type
_entity.pdbx_description
1 polymer ?
#
loop_
_entity_poly.entity_id
_entity_poly.type
_entity_poly.pdbx_seq_one_letter_code
_entity_poly.pdbx_strand_id
1 'polypeptide(L)'
;MSGALNWAILLRFDDGVEWVFRSPKARVEVGDIGACRLLAGEAATPKYIREHTSIPVPDVFHYCAASQNDIGAPYILMSKATGRPLATYDWQSRHHEQLELASPMDPKRAMTQGEREKIMRQLGNYACQLFQLRLPTMGSLFDRDGEDYNIEECLSPGHVLQGRGEEGLGVA
;
A
#
# COMPACT_ATOMS: atom_id res chain seq x y z
N MET A 1 9.93 -10.80 0.78
CA MET A 1 9.32 -9.96 1.84
C MET A 1 7.89 -10.42 2.03
N SER A 2 7.34 -10.40 3.25
CA SER A 2 5.98 -10.88 3.51
C SER A 2 5.26 -9.91 4.46
N GLY A 3 4.17 -9.32 4.00
CA GLY A 3 3.29 -8.47 4.80
C GLY A 3 2.12 -9.27 5.40
N ALA A 4 1.13 -8.57 5.98
CA ALA A 4 -0.06 -9.22 6.53
C ALA A 4 -0.93 -9.86 5.43
N LEU A 5 -1.18 -9.14 4.35
CA LEU A 5 -2.13 -9.54 3.29
C LEU A 5 -1.45 -10.03 2.01
N ASN A 6 -0.30 -9.45 1.68
CA ASN A 6 0.44 -9.72 0.45
C ASN A 6 1.83 -10.28 0.76
N TRP A 7 2.33 -11.14 -0.12
CA TRP A 7 3.77 -11.42 -0.22
C TRP A 7 4.37 -10.61 -1.38
N ALA A 8 5.67 -10.35 -1.31
CA ALA A 8 6.36 -9.54 -2.30
C ALA A 8 7.79 -10.04 -2.55
N ILE A 9 8.21 -10.00 -3.81
CA ILE A 9 9.58 -10.27 -4.23
C ILE A 9 10.13 -9.06 -4.99
N LEU A 10 11.45 -8.90 -4.93
CA LEU A 10 12.17 -7.92 -5.74
C LEU A 10 12.65 -8.63 -7.00
N LEU A 11 12.33 -8.05 -8.15
CA LEU A 11 12.87 -8.44 -9.44
C LEU A 11 13.99 -7.48 -9.77
N ARG A 12 15.15 -8.01 -10.17
CA ARG A 12 16.27 -7.22 -10.65
C ARG A 12 16.59 -7.66 -12.06
N PHE A 13 16.61 -6.70 -12.97
CA PHE A 13 16.94 -6.92 -14.38
C PHE A 13 18.44 -6.70 -14.62
N ASP A 14 18.94 -7.19 -15.75
CA ASP A 14 20.37 -7.12 -16.11
C ASP A 14 20.86 -5.68 -16.33
N ASP A 15 19.95 -4.77 -16.68
CA ASP A 15 20.20 -3.33 -16.78
C ASP A 15 20.26 -2.61 -15.42
N GLY A 16 20.06 -3.35 -14.32
CA GLY A 16 20.07 -2.84 -12.95
C GLY A 16 18.74 -2.26 -12.48
N VAL A 17 17.70 -2.22 -13.32
CA VAL A 17 16.36 -1.80 -12.92
C VAL A 17 15.79 -2.78 -11.89
N GLU A 18 15.08 -2.27 -10.89
CA GLU A 18 14.45 -3.08 -9.85
C GLU A 18 12.94 -2.84 -9.80
N TRP A 19 12.17 -3.93 -9.88
CA TRP A 19 10.72 -3.93 -9.73
C TRP A 19 10.30 -4.69 -8.48
N VAL A 20 9.08 -4.42 -8.02
CA VAL A 20 8.42 -5.17 -6.97
C VAL A 20 7.27 -5.93 -7.60
N PHE A 21 7.28 -7.25 -7.42
CA PHE A 21 6.12 -8.10 -7.67
C PHE A 21 5.41 -8.34 -6.34
N ARG A 22 4.12 -8.04 -6.27
CA ARG A 22 3.26 -8.27 -5.10
C ARG A 22 2.11 -9.19 -5.48
N SER A 23 1.76 -10.11 -4.58
CA SER A 23 0.63 -11.01 -4.79
C SER A 23 -0.07 -11.31 -3.44
N PRO A 24 -1.41 -11.49 -3.44
CA PRO A 24 -2.15 -11.84 -2.24
C PRO A 24 -1.67 -13.15 -1.64
N LYS A 25 -1.76 -13.26 -0.32
CA LYS A 25 -1.67 -14.54 0.35
C LYS A 25 -3.00 -15.27 0.18
N ALA A 26 -2.95 -16.59 -0.01
CA ALA A 26 -4.13 -17.46 -0.16
C ALA A 26 -5.09 -17.48 1.06
N ARG A 27 -4.83 -16.71 2.12
CA ARG A 27 -5.56 -16.71 3.41
C ARG A 27 -6.51 -15.52 3.60
N VAL A 28 -6.81 -14.77 2.55
CA VAL A 28 -7.80 -13.71 2.66
C VAL A 28 -9.17 -14.40 2.65
N GLU A 29 -9.90 -14.37 3.77
CA GLU A 29 -11.29 -14.91 3.90
C GLU A 29 -12.32 -14.03 3.15
N VAL A 30 -11.90 -13.49 2.02
CA VAL A 30 -12.71 -12.78 1.06
C VAL A 30 -12.61 -13.68 -0.16
N GLY A 31 -13.68 -14.41 -0.49
CA GLY A 31 -13.66 -15.38 -1.60
C GLY A 31 -13.06 -14.79 -2.89
N ASP A 32 -12.66 -15.65 -3.84
CA ASP A 32 -11.82 -15.27 -4.99
C ASP A 32 -12.19 -13.95 -5.68
N ILE A 33 -13.49 -13.65 -5.86
CA ILE A 33 -13.98 -12.39 -6.45
C ILE A 33 -13.57 -11.16 -5.64
N GLY A 34 -13.73 -11.18 -4.32
CA GLY A 34 -13.37 -10.03 -3.50
C GLY A 34 -11.86 -9.88 -3.33
N ALA A 35 -11.09 -10.97 -3.35
CA ALA A 35 -9.63 -10.90 -3.43
C ALA A 35 -9.15 -10.25 -4.75
N CYS A 36 -9.80 -10.58 -5.88
CA CYS A 36 -9.54 -9.93 -7.17
C CYS A 36 -9.81 -8.42 -7.12
N ARG A 37 -10.99 -8.03 -6.61
CA ARG A 37 -11.38 -6.61 -6.51
C ARG A 37 -10.46 -5.84 -5.54
N LEU A 38 -10.08 -6.45 -4.43
CA LEU A 38 -9.10 -5.88 -3.50
C LEU A 38 -7.77 -5.55 -4.18
N LEU A 39 -7.22 -6.51 -4.94
CA LEU A 39 -5.98 -6.30 -5.67
C LEU A 39 -6.11 -5.18 -6.72
N ALA A 40 -7.21 -5.16 -7.46
CA ALA A 40 -7.48 -4.12 -8.45
C ALA A 40 -7.51 -2.73 -7.79
N GLY A 41 -8.15 -2.60 -6.63
CA GLY A 41 -8.17 -1.34 -5.91
C GLY A 41 -6.82 -0.95 -5.29
N GLU A 42 -6.04 -1.93 -4.82
CA GLU A 42 -4.64 -1.71 -4.40
C GLU A 42 -3.77 -1.22 -5.58
N ALA A 43 -4.04 -1.66 -6.81
CA ALA A 43 -3.31 -1.23 -8.00
C ALA A 43 -3.76 0.15 -8.50
N ALA A 44 -5.07 0.47 -8.41
CA ALA A 44 -5.62 1.75 -8.85
C ALA A 44 -5.25 2.92 -7.91
N THR A 45 -5.24 2.69 -6.60
CA THR A 45 -4.96 3.73 -5.59
C THR A 45 -3.63 4.49 -5.80
N PRO A 46 -2.47 3.83 -5.99
CA PRO A 46 -1.21 4.55 -6.24
C PRO A 46 -1.21 5.29 -7.59
N LYS A 47 -1.93 4.83 -8.61
CA LYS A 47 -2.10 5.58 -9.87
C LYS A 47 -2.87 6.89 -9.61
N TYR A 48 -4.01 6.80 -8.94
CA TYR A 48 -4.82 7.97 -8.58
C TYR A 48 -4.05 8.99 -7.76
N ILE A 49 -3.34 8.55 -6.71
CA ILE A 49 -2.54 9.43 -5.85
C ILE A 49 -1.46 10.15 -6.66
N ARG A 50 -0.80 9.45 -7.58
CA ARG A 50 0.26 10.01 -8.43
C ARG A 50 -0.27 11.08 -9.39
N GLU A 51 -1.45 10.87 -9.96
CA GLU A 51 -2.06 11.81 -10.90
C GLU A 51 -2.56 13.08 -10.22
N HIS A 52 -2.98 12.98 -8.96
CA HIS A 52 -3.64 14.07 -8.24
C HIS A 52 -2.79 14.73 -7.15
N THR A 53 -1.58 14.21 -6.89
CA THR A 53 -0.70 14.74 -5.84
C THR A 53 0.77 14.70 -6.26
N SER A 54 1.62 15.40 -5.52
CA SER A 54 3.09 15.31 -5.65
C SER A 54 3.71 14.20 -4.79
N ILE A 55 2.91 13.32 -4.20
CA ILE A 55 3.38 12.29 -3.28
C ILE A 55 4.13 11.21 -4.08
N PRO A 56 5.39 10.89 -3.73
CA PRO A 56 6.15 9.86 -4.41
C PRO A 56 5.61 8.47 -4.00
N VAL A 57 4.74 7.91 -4.82
CA VAL A 57 4.23 6.53 -4.72
C VAL A 57 4.84 5.66 -5.82
N PRO A 58 4.91 4.32 -5.68
CA PRO A 58 5.37 3.44 -6.76
C PRO A 58 4.59 3.60 -8.07
N ASP A 59 5.26 3.43 -9.20
CA ASP A 59 4.66 3.33 -10.53
C ASP A 59 4.08 1.93 -10.68
N VAL A 60 2.78 1.80 -10.92
CA VAL A 60 2.20 0.50 -11.28
C VAL A 60 2.38 0.29 -12.78
N PHE A 61 3.24 -0.65 -13.16
CA PHE A 61 3.49 -0.99 -14.56
C PHE A 61 2.41 -1.90 -15.13
N HIS A 62 2.01 -2.90 -14.35
CA HIS A 62 1.00 -3.87 -14.74
C HIS A 62 0.38 -4.53 -13.50
N TYR A 63 -0.86 -5.00 -13.61
CA TYR A 63 -1.45 -5.88 -12.60
C TYR A 63 -2.41 -6.85 -13.28
N CYS A 64 -2.61 -8.02 -12.67
CA CYS A 64 -3.65 -8.97 -13.06
C CYS A 64 -4.37 -9.44 -11.81
N ALA A 65 -5.67 -9.17 -11.71
CA ALA A 65 -6.47 -9.58 -10.56
C ALA A 65 -6.89 -11.06 -10.62
N ALA A 66 -7.00 -11.64 -11.82
CA ALA A 66 -7.39 -13.03 -11.99
C ALA A 66 -6.21 -13.97 -11.81
N SER A 67 -6.43 -15.15 -11.22
CA SER A 67 -5.42 -16.22 -11.17
C SER A 67 -5.22 -16.91 -12.52
N GLN A 68 -6.17 -16.74 -13.45
CA GLN A 68 -6.09 -17.26 -14.81
C GLN A 68 -5.19 -16.36 -15.67
N ASN A 69 -3.88 -16.44 -15.43
CA ASN A 69 -2.84 -15.78 -16.21
C ASN A 69 -1.58 -16.66 -16.22
N ASP A 70 -0.58 -16.32 -17.02
CA ASP A 70 0.63 -17.13 -17.20
C ASP A 70 1.46 -17.34 -15.92
N ILE A 71 1.31 -16.48 -14.92
CA ILE A 71 1.95 -16.60 -13.60
C ILE A 71 1.17 -17.53 -12.67
N GLY A 72 -0.12 -17.77 -12.95
CA GLY A 72 -0.99 -18.62 -12.14
C GLY A 72 -1.44 -18.01 -10.81
N ALA A 73 -1.23 -16.70 -10.62
CA ALA A 73 -1.61 -15.99 -9.40
C ALA A 73 -1.96 -14.52 -9.69
N PRO A 74 -2.85 -13.90 -8.90
CA PRO A 74 -3.09 -12.46 -8.98
C PRO A 74 -1.84 -11.68 -8.57
N TYR A 75 -1.53 -10.57 -9.24
CA TYR A 75 -0.33 -9.79 -8.94
C TYR A 75 -0.42 -8.32 -9.30
N ILE A 76 0.45 -7.52 -8.66
CA ILE A 76 0.79 -6.14 -9.05
C ILE A 76 2.29 -6.08 -9.29
N LEU A 77 2.67 -5.52 -10.43
CA LEU A 77 4.03 -5.26 -10.83
C LEU A 77 4.28 -3.74 -10.84
N MET A 78 5.24 -3.29 -10.03
CA MET A 78 5.44 -1.87 -9.79
C MET A 78 6.92 -1.50 -9.62
N SER A 79 7.24 -0.21 -9.72
CA SER A 79 8.58 0.31 -9.44
C SER A 79 8.95 0.09 -7.96
N LYS A 80 10.24 -0.09 -7.69
CA LYS A 80 10.76 -0.12 -6.33
C LYS A 80 10.83 1.30 -5.78
N ALA A 81 10.16 1.54 -4.65
CA ALA A 81 10.28 2.81 -3.94
C ALA A 81 11.74 3.05 -3.53
N THR A 82 12.25 4.24 -3.84
CA THR A 82 13.61 4.65 -3.47
C THR A 82 13.67 5.01 -2.00
N GLY A 83 14.78 4.69 -1.33
CA GLY A 83 15.06 5.11 0.04
C GLY A 83 15.13 3.95 1.03
N ARG A 84 14.94 4.26 2.31
CA ARG A 84 15.02 3.30 3.42
C ARG A 84 13.79 3.44 4.33
N PRO A 85 13.21 2.34 4.81
CA PRO A 85 12.11 2.41 5.76
C PRO A 85 12.53 3.17 7.04
N LEU A 86 11.69 4.08 7.54
CA LEU A 86 12.01 4.84 8.75
C LEU A 86 12.25 3.95 9.98
N ALA A 87 11.64 2.76 10.02
CA ALA A 87 11.84 1.77 11.07
C ALA A 87 13.30 1.28 11.21
N THR A 88 14.17 1.51 10.22
CA THR A 88 15.60 1.19 10.32
C THR A 88 16.39 2.23 11.12
N TYR A 89 15.77 3.35 11.50
CA TYR A 89 16.38 4.39 12.30
C TYR A 89 15.81 4.41 13.72
N ASP A 90 16.58 4.98 14.65
CA ASP A 90 16.11 5.27 15.99
C ASP A 90 15.53 6.70 16.03
N TRP A 91 14.20 6.76 16.18
CA TRP A 91 13.42 8.00 16.24
C TRP A 91 13.54 8.71 17.60
N GLN A 92 13.96 8.02 18.67
CA GLN A 92 13.89 8.58 20.02
C GLN A 92 14.95 9.65 20.26
N SER A 93 14.52 10.82 20.73
CA SER A 93 15.38 11.68 21.56
C SER A 93 15.57 10.96 22.88
N ARG A 94 16.79 10.91 23.41
CA ARG A 94 17.22 10.13 24.58
C ARG A 94 16.50 10.45 25.93
N HIS A 95 15.18 10.44 25.98
CA HIS A 95 14.40 10.74 27.19
C HIS A 95 13.16 9.86 27.41
N HIS A 96 12.95 8.79 26.65
CA HIS A 96 11.93 7.80 27.00
C HIS A 96 12.47 6.38 26.79
N GLU A 97 13.43 6.00 27.63
CA GLU A 97 13.67 4.58 27.90
C GLU A 97 12.44 4.03 28.64
N GLN A 98 11.68 3.16 28.00
CA GLN A 98 11.45 1.83 28.56
C GLN A 98 10.71 0.91 27.58
N LEU A 99 11.26 -0.30 27.47
CA LEU A 99 10.68 -1.53 26.94
C LEU A 99 10.55 -1.57 25.40
N GLU A 100 11.64 -1.96 24.74
CA GLU A 100 11.63 -3.23 24.01
C GLU A 100 13.05 -3.69 23.67
N LEU A 101 13.22 -5.00 23.65
CA LEU A 101 14.44 -5.79 23.59
C LEU A 101 15.29 -5.46 22.34
N ALA A 102 16.07 -4.37 22.38
CA ALA A 102 17.01 -4.06 21.33
C ALA A 102 18.09 -5.14 21.29
N SER A 103 18.05 -5.99 20.27
CA SER A 103 19.13 -6.95 19.98
C SER A 103 20.45 -6.18 19.84
N PRO A 104 21.50 -6.49 20.62
CA PRO A 104 22.78 -5.78 20.61
C PRO A 104 23.54 -5.82 19.28
N MET A 105 23.05 -6.60 18.31
CA MET A 105 23.79 -6.95 17.09
C MET A 105 23.76 -5.90 15.98
N ASP A 106 22.86 -4.92 16.00
CA ASP A 106 22.85 -3.81 15.02
C ASP A 106 22.19 -2.55 15.62
N PRO A 107 22.97 -1.61 16.19
CA PRO A 107 22.41 -0.38 16.71
C PRO A 107 21.86 0.47 15.56
N LYS A 108 20.54 0.71 15.57
CA LYS A 108 19.89 1.63 14.62
C LYS A 108 20.53 3.01 14.73
N ARG A 109 20.84 3.64 13.60
CA ARG A 109 21.35 5.02 13.57
C ARG A 109 20.30 5.97 14.16
N ALA A 110 20.69 6.72 15.18
CA ALA A 110 19.87 7.78 15.75
C ALA A 110 19.63 8.91 14.75
N MET A 111 18.39 9.38 14.69
CA MET A 111 18.00 10.51 13.85
C MET A 111 18.31 11.83 14.54
N THR A 112 18.85 12.78 13.79
CA THR A 112 19.02 14.16 14.26
C THR A 112 17.66 14.86 14.37
N GLN A 113 17.60 15.91 15.18
CA GLN A 113 16.41 16.76 15.29
C GLN A 113 15.99 17.33 13.92
N GLY A 114 16.94 17.82 13.12
CA GLY A 114 16.66 18.34 11.78
C GLY A 114 16.13 17.30 10.80
N GLU A 115 16.57 16.04 10.88
CA GLU A 115 15.99 14.94 10.08
C GLU A 115 14.54 14.65 10.47
N ARG A 116 14.25 14.62 11.78
CA ARG A 116 12.87 14.42 12.29
C ARG A 116 11.95 15.55 11.86
N GLU A 117 12.39 16.79 12.01
CA GLU A 117 11.63 17.97 11.55
C GLU A 117 11.35 17.93 10.05
N LYS A 118 12.36 17.56 9.25
CA LYS A 118 12.20 17.38 7.81
C LYS A 118 11.14 16.33 7.49
N ILE A 119 11.19 15.17 8.16
CA ILE A 119 10.22 14.07 7.94
C ILE A 119 8.82 14.48 8.37
N MET A 120 8.67 15.08 9.56
CA MET A 120 7.37 15.53 10.04
C MET A 120 6.76 16.59 9.12
N ARG A 121 7.57 17.50 8.59
CA ARG A 121 7.13 18.48 7.59
C ARG A 121 6.69 17.80 6.29
N GLN A 122 7.44 16.82 5.78
CA GLN A 122 7.05 16.08 4.58
C GLN A 122 5.76 15.28 4.78
N LEU A 123 5.62 14.57 5.91
CA LEU A 123 4.41 13.84 6.27
C LEU A 123 3.20 14.77 6.39
N GLY A 124 3.36 15.95 7.03
CA GLY A 124 2.32 16.97 7.09
C GLY A 124 1.89 17.45 5.71
N ASN A 125 2.84 17.70 4.80
CA ASN A 125 2.55 18.09 3.42
C ASN A 125 1.82 16.98 2.64
N TYR A 126 2.20 15.71 2.83
CA TYR A 126 1.53 14.58 2.18
C TYR A 126 0.12 14.37 2.74
N ALA A 127 -0.05 14.43 4.06
CA ALA A 127 -1.36 14.36 4.69
C ALA A 127 -2.29 15.47 4.17
N CYS A 128 -1.80 16.72 4.09
CA CYS A 128 -2.56 17.84 3.54
C CYS A 128 -3.04 17.57 2.11
N GLN A 129 -2.16 17.07 1.23
CA GLN A 129 -2.52 16.71 -0.14
C GLN A 129 -3.57 15.60 -0.19
N LEU A 130 -3.40 14.53 0.59
CA LEU A 130 -4.39 13.45 0.67
C LEU A 130 -5.75 13.96 1.19
N PHE A 131 -5.77 14.85 2.17
CA PHE A 131 -7.00 15.46 2.69
C PHE A 131 -7.69 16.40 1.71
N GLN A 132 -6.98 16.90 0.70
CA GLN A 132 -7.56 17.74 -0.35
C GLN A 132 -8.20 16.92 -1.47
N LEU A 133 -7.90 15.63 -1.58
CA LEU A 133 -8.57 14.74 -2.52
C LEU A 133 -10.05 14.65 -2.15
N ARG A 134 -10.92 14.95 -3.11
CA ARG A 134 -12.38 14.87 -2.96
C ARG A 134 -12.87 13.71 -3.80
N LEU A 135 -13.45 12.73 -3.12
CA LEU A 135 -14.10 11.58 -3.73
C LEU A 135 -15.63 11.74 -3.55
N PRO A 136 -16.44 11.45 -4.57
CA PRO A 136 -17.90 11.62 -4.49
C PRO A 136 -18.55 10.70 -3.45
N THR A 137 -17.97 9.53 -3.20
CA THR A 137 -18.47 8.52 -2.25
C THR A 137 -17.32 7.90 -1.47
N MET A 138 -17.65 7.26 -0.35
CA MET A 138 -16.72 6.38 0.36
C MET A 138 -16.69 5.02 -0.33
N GLY A 139 -15.51 4.47 -0.53
CA GLY A 139 -15.36 3.19 -1.22
C GLY A 139 -13.94 2.86 -1.63
N SER A 140 -13.81 1.82 -2.44
CA SER A 140 -12.55 1.41 -3.05
C SER A 140 -12.43 1.99 -4.46
N LEU A 141 -11.26 2.52 -4.81
CA LEU A 141 -10.96 3.04 -6.15
C LEU A 141 -10.70 1.90 -7.12
N PHE A 142 -11.19 2.02 -8.35
CA PHE A 142 -10.94 1.09 -9.44
C PHE A 142 -10.59 1.88 -10.70
N ASP A 143 -9.58 1.41 -11.43
CA ASP A 143 -9.17 1.98 -12.72
C ASP A 143 -10.14 1.50 -13.81
N ARG A 144 -10.72 2.44 -14.57
CA ARG A 144 -11.53 2.16 -15.76
C ARG A 144 -10.67 2.42 -16.99
N ASP A 145 -10.02 1.36 -17.47
CA ASP A 145 -9.25 1.33 -18.71
C ASP A 145 -8.23 2.48 -18.89
N GLY A 146 -7.72 3.04 -17.78
CA GLY A 146 -6.69 4.07 -17.77
C GLY A 146 -7.18 5.50 -18.03
N GLU A 147 -8.49 5.75 -18.14
CA GLU A 147 -9.04 7.08 -18.45
C GLU A 147 -9.77 7.73 -17.27
N ASP A 148 -10.36 6.93 -16.37
CA ASP A 148 -11.15 7.43 -15.24
C ASP A 148 -11.14 6.45 -14.06
N TYR A 149 -11.56 6.91 -12.88
CA TYR A 149 -11.66 6.09 -11.67
C TYR A 149 -13.11 5.93 -11.23
N ASN A 150 -13.51 4.68 -10.99
CA ASN A 150 -14.77 4.38 -10.33
C ASN A 150 -14.55 4.16 -8.83
N ILE A 151 -15.56 4.49 -8.03
CA ILE A 151 -15.61 4.16 -6.61
C ILE A 151 -16.71 3.14 -6.42
N GLU A 152 -16.32 1.96 -5.93
CA GLU A 152 -17.27 0.91 -5.58
C GLU A 152 -17.22 0.63 -4.07
N GLU A 153 -17.97 -0.38 -3.64
CA GLU A 153 -18.04 -0.81 -2.25
C GLU A 153 -16.67 -0.88 -1.56
N CYS A 154 -16.61 -0.48 -0.29
CA CYS A 154 -15.39 -0.53 0.50
C CYS A 154 -15.02 -1.98 0.83
N LEU A 155 -14.04 -2.53 0.13
CA LEU A 155 -13.62 -3.92 0.31
C LEU A 155 -12.57 -4.09 1.42
N SER A 156 -12.45 -3.14 2.36
CA SER A 156 -11.36 -3.18 3.35
C SER A 156 -11.34 -4.52 4.08
N PRO A 157 -10.19 -5.22 4.20
CA PRO A 157 -10.15 -6.51 4.87
C PRO A 157 -10.65 -6.44 6.31
N GLY A 158 -10.45 -5.31 7.01
CA GLY A 158 -11.01 -5.11 8.35
C GLY A 158 -12.55 -5.06 8.37
N HIS A 159 -13.20 -4.56 7.32
CA HIS A 159 -14.66 -4.54 7.19
C HIS A 159 -15.21 -5.89 6.71
N VAL A 160 -14.54 -6.52 5.74
CA VAL A 160 -14.99 -7.79 5.17
C VAL A 160 -14.78 -8.95 6.15
N LEU A 161 -13.63 -9.01 6.84
CA LEU A 161 -13.34 -10.05 7.86
C LEU A 161 -14.23 -9.93 9.11
N GLN A 162 -14.87 -8.77 9.33
CA GLN A 162 -15.81 -8.56 10.43
C GLN A 162 -17.28 -8.74 10.03
N GLY A 163 -17.58 -9.17 8.79
CA GLY A 163 -18.95 -9.40 8.32
C GLY A 163 -19.78 -8.12 8.17
N ARG A 164 -19.14 -6.95 8.06
CA ARG A 164 -19.82 -5.64 7.96
C ARG A 164 -20.13 -5.21 6.52
N GLY A 165 -19.94 -6.09 5.54
CA GLY A 165 -20.21 -5.81 4.12
C GLY A 165 -21.67 -6.04 3.70
N GLU A 166 -22.50 -6.72 4.52
CA GLU A 166 -23.83 -7.17 4.08
C GLU A 166 -25.01 -6.27 4.51
N GLU A 167 -24.79 -5.04 4.99
CA GLU A 167 -25.89 -4.14 5.40
C GLU A 167 -26.38 -3.20 4.28
N GLY A 168 -26.23 -3.59 3.01
CA GLY A 168 -26.62 -2.75 1.85
C GLY A 168 -27.74 -3.28 0.95
N LEU A 169 -28.16 -4.55 1.08
CA LEU A 169 -29.15 -5.17 0.20
C LEU A 169 -30.38 -5.62 1.01
N GLY A 170 -31.25 -4.66 1.33
CA GLY A 170 -32.49 -4.96 2.04
C GLY A 170 -33.39 -3.76 2.26
N VAL A 171 -33.87 -3.12 1.19
CA VAL A 171 -35.22 -2.51 1.14
C VAL A 171 -35.61 -2.18 -0.31
N ALA A 172 -36.50 -3.01 -0.86
CA ALA A 172 -37.57 -2.63 -1.78
C ALA A 172 -38.75 -3.58 -1.54
#